data_AF-A0A9W6U4R1-F1
#
_entry.id   AF-A0A9W6U4R1-F1
#
_cell.length_a   1.000
_cell.length_b   1.000
_cell.length_c   1.000
_cell.angle_alpha   90.00
_cell.angle_beta   90.00
_cell.angle_gamma   90.00
#
_symmetry.space_group_name_H-M   'P 1'
#
loop_
_entity.id
_entity.type
_entity.pdbx_description
1 polymer ?
#
loop_
_entity_poly.entity_id
_entity_poly.type
_entity_poly.pdbx_seq_one_letter_code
_entity_poly.pdbx_strand_id
1 'polypeptide(L)'
;MVQTDIRLMFPGIPDRLAYIAEYCLASIYHYSYLKQTLAPTHPIYETPFFQDSDLPCQLFRRVKIGDGSSETRIRPTGVPPHVSILCEMKWLKVSLIEALSQLELTRIDTVNDIICKPLCLNDAGVK
;
A
#
# COMPACT_ATOMS: atom_id res chain seq x y z
N MET A 1 3.80 -2.61 18.47
CA MET A 1 4.25 -1.24 18.83
C MET A 1 3.52 -0.18 18.02
N VAL A 2 3.53 -0.27 16.68
CA VAL A 2 2.96 0.74 15.77
C VAL A 2 1.43 0.95 15.93
N GLN A 3 0.65 -0.10 16.21
CA GLN A 3 -0.81 0.02 16.37
C GLN A 3 -1.28 0.83 17.59
N THR A 4 -0.54 0.81 18.69
CA THR A 4 -0.88 1.61 19.88
C THR A 4 -0.68 3.10 19.59
N ASP A 5 0.42 3.43 18.92
CA ASP A 5 0.78 4.79 18.54
C ASP A 5 -0.15 5.34 17.44
N ILE A 6 -0.58 4.49 16.49
CA ILE A 6 -1.63 4.82 15.51
C ILE A 6 -2.96 5.14 16.20
N ARG A 7 -3.39 4.33 17.17
CA ARG A 7 -4.66 4.58 17.89
C ARG A 7 -4.61 5.85 18.72
N LEU A 8 -3.43 6.24 19.19
CA LEU A 8 -3.23 7.47 19.93
C LEU A 8 -3.26 8.70 19.00
N MET A 9 -2.65 8.61 17.81
CA MET A 9 -2.68 9.68 16.80
C MET A 9 -4.01 9.77 16.03
N PHE A 10 -4.65 8.64 15.78
CA PHE A 10 -5.83 8.49 14.94
C PHE A 10 -6.88 7.59 15.61
N PRO A 11 -7.49 8.03 16.73
CA PRO A 11 -8.40 7.19 17.52
C PRO A 11 -9.66 6.76 16.76
N GLY A 12 -10.06 7.51 15.73
CA GLY A 12 -11.21 7.22 14.87
C GLY A 12 -10.87 6.52 13.55
N ILE A 13 -9.64 6.03 13.36
CA ILE A 13 -9.26 5.44 12.08
C ILE A 13 -10.02 4.12 11.82
N PRO A 14 -10.73 3.98 10.69
CA PRO A 14 -11.33 2.71 10.32
C PRO A 14 -10.26 1.63 10.12
N ASP A 15 -10.54 0.37 10.50
CA ASP A 15 -9.57 -0.74 10.36
C ASP A 15 -9.04 -0.90 8.92
N ARG A 16 -9.91 -0.66 7.93
CA ARG A 16 -9.54 -0.65 6.51
C ARG A 16 -8.49 0.39 6.13
N LEU A 17 -8.24 1.41 6.96
CA LEU A 17 -7.22 2.45 6.76
C LEU A 17 -6.02 2.29 7.71
N ALA A 18 -5.97 1.23 8.54
CA ALA A 18 -4.85 1.02 9.46
C ALA A 18 -3.49 0.91 8.73
N TYR A 19 -3.48 0.36 7.50
CA TYR A 19 -2.26 0.21 6.71
C TYR A 19 -1.67 1.54 6.22
N ILE A 20 -2.49 2.58 6.02
CA ILE A 20 -1.99 3.93 5.67
C ILE A 20 -1.54 4.70 6.91
N ALA A 21 -2.07 4.33 8.08
CA ALA A 21 -1.81 5.02 9.33
C ALA A 21 -0.34 4.90 9.76
N GLU A 22 0.34 3.79 9.43
CA GLU A 22 1.78 3.64 9.66
C GLU A 22 2.58 4.69 8.89
N TYR A 23 2.18 4.97 7.65
CA TYR A 23 2.82 6.00 6.83
C TYR A 23 2.46 7.42 7.29
N CYS A 24 1.23 7.63 7.77
CA CYS A 24 0.86 8.88 8.45
C CYS A 24 1.68 9.08 9.72
N LEU A 25 1.96 8.01 10.47
CA LEU A 25 2.87 8.04 11.62
C LEU A 25 4.30 8.39 11.19
N ALA A 26 4.77 7.88 10.04
CA ALA A 26 6.08 8.24 9.51
C ALA A 26 6.18 9.74 9.11
N SER A 27 5.05 10.42 8.85
CA SER A 27 5.07 11.86 8.56
C SER A 27 5.47 12.73 9.77
N ILE A 28 5.49 12.15 10.98
CA ILE A 28 6.04 12.75 12.22
C ILE A 28 7.48 13.22 12.02
N TYR A 29 8.28 12.55 11.17
CA TYR A 29 9.65 12.97 10.85
C TYR A 29 9.75 14.35 10.19
N HIS A 30 8.64 14.87 9.66
CA HIS A 30 8.57 16.22 9.11
C HIS A 30 8.19 17.27 10.16
N TYR A 31 8.05 16.94 11.45
CA TYR A 31 7.67 17.88 12.51
C TYR A 31 8.42 19.22 12.44
N SER A 32 9.75 19.16 12.41
CA SER A 32 10.60 20.36 12.34
C SER A 32 10.42 21.13 11.04
N TYR A 33 10.26 20.43 9.91
CA TYR A 33 10.02 21.03 8.61
C TYR A 33 8.67 21.76 8.59
N LEU A 34 7.60 21.12 9.08
CA LEU A 34 6.25 21.67 9.16
C LEU A 34 6.22 22.93 10.04
N LYS A 35 6.89 22.89 11.20
CA LYS A 35 7.04 24.07 12.09
C LYS A 35 7.74 25.25 11.41
N GLN A 36 8.68 24.99 10.50
CA GLN A 36 9.41 26.04 9.78
C GLN A 36 8.65 26.58 8.56
N THR A 37 7.82 25.76 7.92
CA THR A 37 7.17 26.11 6.63
C THR A 37 5.72 26.54 6.76
N LEU A 38 4.98 26.08 7.77
CA LEU A 38 3.57 26.39 7.93
C LEU A 38 3.36 27.58 8.88
N ALA A 39 2.42 28.46 8.50
CA ALA A 39 2.03 29.60 9.32
C ALA A 39 1.55 29.14 10.71
N PRO A 40 1.87 29.86 11.80
CA PRO A 40 1.49 29.47 13.18
C PRO A 40 0.00 29.22 13.42
N THR A 41 -0.87 29.74 12.55
CA THR A 41 -2.33 29.54 12.57
C THR A 41 -2.79 28.31 11.79
N HIS A 42 -1.87 27.48 11.29
CA HIS A 42 -2.23 26.33 10.47
C HIS A 42 -3.00 25.28 11.29
N PRO A 43 -4.17 24.80 10.83
CA PRO A 43 -5.03 23.88 11.60
C PRO A 43 -4.36 22.57 12.02
N ILE A 44 -3.29 22.16 11.32
CA ILE A 44 -2.49 20.98 11.72
C ILE A 44 -1.95 21.11 13.15
N TYR A 45 -1.71 22.33 13.62
CA TYR A 45 -1.21 22.57 14.97
C TYR A 45 -2.27 22.32 16.05
N GLU A 46 -3.56 22.29 15.70
CA GLU A 46 -4.64 21.94 16.63
C GLU A 46 -4.72 20.43 16.90
N THR A 47 -3.99 19.62 16.11
CA THR A 47 -3.96 18.18 16.31
C THR A 47 -3.21 17.81 17.60
N PRO A 48 -3.59 16.71 18.29
CA PRO A 48 -2.93 16.27 19.51
C PRO A 48 -1.40 16.12 19.38
N PHE A 49 -0.92 15.80 18.17
CA PHE A 49 0.49 15.67 17.85
C PHE A 49 1.30 16.95 18.11
N PHE A 50 0.73 18.12 17.81
CA PHE A 50 1.40 19.41 17.94
C PHE A 50 1.05 20.14 19.24
N GLN A 51 0.03 19.66 19.97
CA GLN A 51 -0.40 20.20 21.26
C GLN A 51 0.33 19.55 22.44
N ASP A 52 0.70 18.27 22.33
CA ASP A 52 1.45 17.56 23.35
C ASP A 52 2.96 17.69 23.10
N SER A 53 3.70 18.30 24.05
CA SER A 53 5.14 18.52 23.93
C SER A 53 5.98 17.25 24.06
N ASP A 54 5.47 16.23 24.73
CA ASP A 54 6.18 14.98 25.00
C ASP A 54 5.87 13.89 23.97
N LEU A 55 4.68 13.98 23.35
CA LEU A 55 4.21 13.00 22.38
C LEU A 55 5.14 12.82 21.16
N PRO A 56 5.68 13.90 20.53
CA PRO A 56 6.67 13.75 19.48
C PRO A 56 7.91 12.99 19.96
N CYS A 57 8.46 13.36 21.12
CA CYS A 57 9.64 12.70 21.68
C CYS A 57 9.40 11.21 21.97
N GLN A 58 8.21 10.86 22.48
CA GLN A 58 7.82 9.48 22.73
C GLN A 58 7.65 8.69 21.43
N LEU A 59 7.00 9.28 20.41
CA LEU A 59 6.80 8.69 19.09
C LEU A 59 8.13 8.50 18.36
N PHE A 60 9.01 9.49 18.35
CA PHE A 60 10.34 9.40 17.73
C PHE A 60 11.21 8.28 18.32
N ARG A 61 11.10 8.02 19.63
CA ARG A 61 11.81 6.91 20.30
C ARG A 61 11.25 5.54 19.94
N ARG A 62 9.96 5.46 19.59
CA ARG A 62 9.25 4.21 19.28
C ARG A 62 9.27 3.87 17.80
N VAL A 63 9.29 4.87 16.93
CA VAL A 63 9.38 4.66 15.49
C VAL A 63 10.83 4.34 15.13
N LYS A 64 11.10 3.04 14.93
CA LYS A 64 12.37 2.59 14.33
C LYS A 64 12.28 2.75 12.82
N ILE A 65 13.01 3.73 12.29
CA ILE A 65 13.22 3.82 10.85
C ILE A 65 14.29 2.80 10.45
N GLY A 66 13.98 1.94 9.49
CA GLY A 66 14.96 1.06 8.87
C GLY A 66 15.72 1.74 7.74
N ASP A 67 16.84 1.14 7.34
CA ASP A 67 17.57 1.46 6.10
C ASP A 67 16.85 0.97 4.83
N GLY A 68 15.76 0.21 5.01
CA GLY A 68 15.00 -0.44 3.94
C GLY A 68 15.59 -1.78 3.46
N SER A 69 16.61 -2.33 4.14
CA SER A 69 17.26 -3.60 3.78
C SER A 69 16.87 -4.81 4.65
N SER A 70 16.25 -4.56 5.81
CA SER A 70 15.72 -5.59 6.72
C SER A 70 14.23 -5.37 7.01
N GLU A 71 13.55 -6.33 7.65
CA GLU A 71 12.08 -6.48 7.85
C GLU A 71 11.27 -5.22 8.26
N THR A 72 11.92 -4.12 8.60
CA THR A 72 11.32 -2.81 8.82
C THR A 72 11.04 -2.06 7.50
N ARG A 73 9.78 -2.11 7.06
CA ARG A 73 9.25 -1.51 5.81
C ARG A 73 9.40 0.02 5.69
N ILE A 74 9.57 0.74 6.80
CA ILE A 74 9.43 2.20 6.83
C ILE A 74 10.81 2.86 6.71
N ARG A 75 11.07 3.48 5.55
CA ARG A 75 12.27 4.27 5.23
C ARG A 75 11.87 5.76 5.16
N PRO A 76 12.68 6.71 5.64
CA PRO A 76 12.38 8.13 5.58
C PRO A 76 12.85 8.60 4.20
N THR A 77 12.17 8.15 3.15
CA THR A 77 12.60 8.41 1.77
C THR A 77 12.32 9.85 1.32
N GLY A 78 11.65 10.65 2.16
CA GLY A 78 11.08 11.94 1.73
C GLY A 78 9.95 11.78 0.71
N VAL A 79 9.58 10.55 0.36
CA VAL A 79 8.48 10.24 -0.55
C VAL A 79 7.20 10.20 0.28
N PRO A 80 6.26 11.14 0.07
CA PRO A 80 5.05 11.18 0.85
C PRO A 80 4.27 9.86 0.80
N PRO A 81 3.61 9.45 1.89
CA PRO A 81 2.82 8.22 2.00
C PRO A 81 1.93 7.91 0.80
N HIS A 82 1.26 8.94 0.29
CA HIS A 82 0.33 8.81 -0.83
C HIS A 82 1.02 8.36 -2.12
N VAL A 83 2.29 8.70 -2.34
CA VAL A 83 3.04 8.30 -3.53
C VAL A 83 3.35 6.81 -3.50
N SER A 84 3.79 6.27 -2.36
CA SER A 84 4.02 4.82 -2.22
C SER A 84 2.72 4.03 -2.39
N ILE A 85 1.61 4.49 -1.79
CA ILE A 85 0.30 3.86 -1.94
C ILE A 85 -0.16 3.92 -3.41
N LEU A 86 -0.02 5.06 -4.08
CA LEU A 86 -0.38 5.20 -5.49
C LEU A 86 0.48 4.32 -6.39
N CYS A 87 1.76 4.14 -6.08
CA CYS A 87 2.63 3.21 -6.80
C CYS A 87 2.16 1.75 -6.63
N GLU A 88 1.84 1.32 -5.42
CA GLU A 88 1.28 -0.02 -5.15
C GLU A 88 -0.07 -0.21 -5.86
N MET A 89 -0.96 0.78 -5.80
CA MET A 89 -2.25 0.73 -6.51
C MET A 89 -2.06 0.66 -8.03
N LYS A 90 -1.09 1.40 -8.58
CA LYS A 90 -0.73 1.35 -10.00
C LYS A 90 -0.20 -0.04 -10.37
N TRP A 91 0.66 -0.62 -9.54
CA TRP A 91 1.20 -1.96 -9.73
C TRP A 91 0.08 -3.01 -9.70
N LEU A 92 -0.77 -3.00 -8.66
CA LEU A 92 -1.93 -3.89 -8.53
C LEU A 92 -2.86 -3.81 -9.74
N LYS A 93 -3.14 -2.60 -10.24
CA LYS A 93 -3.97 -2.40 -11.43
C LYS A 93 -3.34 -3.07 -12.66
N VAL A 94 -2.03 -2.89 -12.87
CA VAL A 94 -1.32 -3.48 -14.01
C VAL A 94 -1.32 -5.00 -13.92
N SER A 95 -0.98 -5.56 -12.75
CA SER A 95 -0.97 -7.01 -12.53
C SER A 95 -2.35 -7.63 -12.70
N LEU A 96 -3.43 -6.94 -12.30
CA LEU A 96 -4.80 -7.42 -12.52
C LEU A 96 -5.16 -7.45 -14.01
N ILE A 97 -4.80 -6.41 -14.77
CA ILE A 97 -5.04 -6.37 -16.23
C ILE A 97 -4.28 -7.51 -16.93
N GLU A 98 -3.04 -7.75 -16.52
CA GLU A 98 -2.22 -8.84 -17.06
C GLU A 98 -2.83 -10.21 -16.75
N ALA A 99 -3.23 -10.46 -15.51
CA ALA A 99 -3.89 -11.70 -15.11
C ALA A 99 -5.20 -11.95 -15.87
N LEU A 100 -6.02 -10.92 -16.06
CA LEU A 100 -7.26 -11.02 -16.84
C LEU A 100 -6.98 -11.29 -18.33
N SER A 101 -5.93 -10.69 -18.89
CA SER A 101 -5.52 -10.93 -20.27
C SER A 101 -5.04 -12.38 -20.47
N GLN A 102 -4.25 -12.90 -19.54
CA GLN A 102 -3.80 -14.29 -19.56
C GLN A 102 -4.96 -15.28 -19.43
N LEU A 103 -5.93 -14.98 -18.56
CA LEU A 103 -7.16 -15.79 -18.43
C LEU A 103 -7.94 -15.83 -19.75
N GLU A 104 -8.06 -14.69 -20.44
CA GLU A 104 -8.77 -14.59 -21.71
C GLU A 104 -8.06 -15.39 -22.82
N LEU A 105 -6.73 -15.29 -22.90
CA LEU A 105 -5.91 -16.09 -23.82
C LEU A 105 -6.08 -17.58 -23.55
N THR A 106 -5.96 -18.00 -22.29
CA THR A 106 -6.14 -19.40 -21.87
C THR A 106 -7.54 -19.92 -22.24
N ARG A 107 -8.57 -19.07 -22.09
CA ARG A 107 -9.94 -19.40 -22.47
C ARG A 107 -10.04 -19.61 -23.98
N ILE A 108 -9.48 -18.71 -24.79
CA ILE A 108 -9.47 -18.81 -26.26
C ILE A 108 -8.74 -20.08 -26.69
N ASP A 109 -7.57 -20.37 -26.12
CA ASP A 109 -6.81 -21.57 -26.45
C ASP A 109 -7.56 -22.84 -26.10
N THR A 110 -8.22 -22.89 -24.94
CA THR A 110 -9.04 -24.04 -24.53
C THR A 110 -10.22 -24.25 -25.49
N VAL A 111 -10.89 -23.16 -25.87
CA VAL A 111 -12.00 -23.21 -26.85
C VAL A 111 -11.50 -23.68 -28.21
N ASN A 112 -10.35 -23.16 -28.66
CA ASN A 112 -9.72 -23.59 -29.91
C ASN A 112 -9.32 -25.06 -29.87
N ASP A 113 -8.75 -25.56 -28.76
CA ASP A 113 -8.41 -26.99 -28.63
C ASP A 113 -9.65 -27.88 -28.71
N ILE A 114 -10.78 -27.46 -28.13
CA ILE A 114 -12.06 -28.17 -28.22
C ILE A 114 -12.63 -28.12 -29.65
N ILE A 115 -12.66 -26.95 -30.27
CA ILE A 115 -13.26 -26.74 -31.60
C ILE A 115 -12.40 -27.34 -32.72
N CYS A 116 -11.08 -27.31 -32.58
CA CYS A 116 -10.14 -27.84 -33.58
C CYS A 116 -9.84 -29.34 -33.37
N LYS A 117 -10.30 -29.95 -32.28
CA LYS A 117 -10.36 -31.41 -32.11
C LYS A 117 -11.74 -31.97 -32.47
N PRO A 118 -12.10 -32.03 -33.76
CA PRO A 118 -12.83 -33.22 -34.19
C PRO A 118 -12.31 -33.81 -35.51
N LEU A 119 -12.26 -35.15 -35.53
CA LEU A 119 -12.03 -36.10 -36.64
C LEU A 119 -10.59 -36.61 -36.88
N CYS A 120 -9.97 -37.23 -35.86
CA CYS A 120 -8.98 -38.30 -36.10
C CYS A 120 -9.46 -39.68 -35.58
N LEU A 121 -10.76 -39.86 -35.31
CA LEU A 121 -11.30 -41.09 -34.70
C LEU A 121 -12.31 -41.87 -35.56
N ASN A 122 -12.57 -41.48 -36.81
CA ASN A 122 -13.57 -42.13 -37.66
C ASN A 122 -13.00 -42.74 -38.96
N ASP A 123 -11.83 -43.38 -38.93
CA ASP A 123 -11.34 -44.19 -40.08
C ASP A 123 -10.75 -45.55 -39.66
N ALA A 124 -11.37 -46.19 -38.66
CA ALA A 124 -11.04 -47.58 -38.32
C ALA A 124 -12.32 -48.37 -38.00
N GLY A 125 -13.08 -48.72 -39.04
CA GLY A 125 -14.12 -49.75 -38.91
C GLY A 125 -15.32 -49.59 -39.83
N VAL A 126 -15.18 -49.96 -41.10
CA VAL A 126 -16.26 -50.61 -41.84
C VAL A 126 -15.66 -51.78 -42.61
N LYS A 127 -16.36 -52.91 -42.50
CA LYS A 127 -16.07 -54.27 -43.00
C LYS A 127 -15.57 -54.35 -44.43
#